data_AF-A0A1G6UBR6-F1
#
_entry.id   AF-A0A1G6UBR6-F1
#
_cell.length_a   1.000
_cell.length_b   1.000
_cell.length_c   1.000
_cell.angle_alpha   90.00
_cell.angle_beta   90.00
_cell.angle_gamma   90.00
#
_symmetry.space_group_name_H-M   'P 1'
#
loop_
_entity.id
_entity.type
_entity.pdbx_description
1 polymer ?
#
loop_
_entity_poly.entity_id
_entity_poly.type
_entity_poly.pdbx_seq_one_letter_code
_entity_poly.pdbx_strand_id
1 'polypeptide(L)'
;MRSPASVDAGLRLCEMRIVANERRRWRLERQSRELHARHAQLASERDLLAQMERVTVLDGNTVDRSALFGWLRRRAMAVHRTQALRVEIGESEEKLRACAAETRAMQARIDMLGRKHDRYSDRKLSILRWQHIARMNRDEADIEERVAWNR
;
A
#
# COMPACT_ATOMS: atom_id res chain seq x y z
N MET A 1 -22.40 -1.33 -30.33
CA MET A 1 -22.02 -0.15 -29.51
C MET A 1 -22.41 -0.41 -28.06
N ARG A 2 -21.56 -0.07 -27.07
CA ARG A 2 -21.94 -0.13 -25.64
C ARG A 2 -22.95 0.98 -25.33
N SER A 3 -23.97 0.68 -24.51
CA SER A 3 -25.01 1.65 -24.12
C SER A 3 -24.44 2.72 -23.17
N PRO A 4 -24.99 3.94 -23.14
CA PRO A 4 -24.57 5.00 -22.20
C PRO A 4 -24.58 4.52 -20.74
N ALA A 5 -25.62 3.78 -20.35
CA ALA A 5 -25.76 3.20 -19.02
C ALA A 5 -24.60 2.24 -18.66
N SER A 6 -24.11 1.45 -19.64
CA SER A 6 -22.98 0.55 -19.42
C SER A 6 -21.64 1.28 -19.25
N VAL A 7 -21.50 2.47 -19.85
CA VAL A 7 -20.31 3.33 -19.68
C VAL A 7 -20.34 4.00 -18.30
N ASP A 8 -21.50 4.50 -17.88
CA ASP A 8 -21.68 5.07 -16.54
C ASP A 8 -21.47 4.05 -15.42
N ALA A 9 -21.97 2.82 -15.59
CA ALA A 9 -21.69 1.72 -14.68
C ALA A 9 -20.18 1.40 -14.61
N GLY A 10 -19.49 1.47 -15.76
CA GLY A 10 -18.04 1.29 -15.84
C GLY A 10 -17.26 2.35 -15.07
N LEU A 11 -17.65 3.63 -15.17
CA LEU A 11 -17.06 4.75 -14.43
C LEU A 11 -17.21 4.56 -12.92
N ARG A 12 -18.44 4.36 -12.44
CA ARG A 12 -18.73 4.17 -11.01
C ARG A 12 -17.97 2.98 -10.43
N LEU A 13 -17.90 1.87 -11.17
CA LEU A 13 -17.16 0.69 -10.74
C LEU A 13 -15.65 0.97 -10.62
N CYS A 14 -15.08 1.75 -11.54
CA CYS A 14 -13.67 2.15 -11.45
C CYS A 14 -13.43 3.04 -10.23
N GLU A 15 -14.27 4.06 -10.01
CA GLU A 15 -14.20 4.96 -8.84
C GLU A 15 -14.28 4.20 -7.52
N MET A 16 -15.29 3.35 -7.36
CA MET A 16 -15.44 2.52 -6.16
C MET A 16 -14.20 1.65 -5.90
N ARG A 17 -13.63 1.05 -6.95
CA ARG A 17 -12.44 0.22 -6.82
C ARG A 17 -11.20 1.04 -6.52
N ILE A 18 -11.04 2.23 -7.10
CA ILE A 18 -9.93 3.14 -6.78
C ILE A 18 -9.96 3.48 -5.29
N VAL A 19 -11.09 3.98 -4.79
CA VAL A 19 -11.26 4.33 -3.38
C VAL A 19 -11.00 3.13 -2.45
N ALA A 20 -11.46 1.93 -2.82
CA ALA A 20 -11.20 0.72 -2.03
C ALA A 20 -9.70 0.37 -1.97
N ASN A 21 -8.98 0.48 -3.10
CA ASN A 21 -7.54 0.22 -3.15
C ASN A 21 -6.75 1.32 -2.42
N GLU A 22 -7.16 2.59 -2.49
CA GLU A 22 -6.55 3.69 -1.73
C GLU A 22 -6.68 3.47 -0.23
N ARG A 23 -7.87 3.10 0.26
CA ARG A 23 -8.08 2.75 1.68
C ARG A 23 -7.22 1.56 2.10
N ARG A 24 -7.02 0.57 1.22
CA ARG A 24 -6.12 -0.55 1.52
C ARG A 24 -4.67 -0.10 1.54
N ARG A 25 -4.23 0.73 0.58
CA ARG A 25 -2.89 1.31 0.53
C ARG A 25 -2.57 2.10 1.81
N TRP A 26 -3.49 2.96 2.24
CA TRP A 26 -3.33 3.74 3.47
C TRP A 26 -3.18 2.87 4.72
N ARG A 27 -3.96 1.78 4.82
CA ARG A 27 -3.81 0.80 5.91
C ARG A 27 -2.45 0.13 5.91
N LEU A 28 -1.95 -0.26 4.73
CA LEU A 28 -0.62 -0.84 4.57
C LEU A 28 0.49 0.16 4.93
N GLU A 29 0.37 1.43 4.51
CA GLU A 29 1.32 2.49 4.87
C GLU A 29 1.35 2.75 6.39
N ARG A 30 0.20 2.67 7.07
CA ARG A 30 0.13 2.75 8.53
C ARG A 30 0.82 1.53 9.17
N GLN A 31 0.49 0.33 8.72
CA GLN A 31 1.11 -0.91 9.21
C GLN A 31 2.63 -0.89 9.00
N SER A 32 3.11 -0.40 7.86
CA SER A 32 4.53 -0.23 7.57
C SER A 32 5.22 0.70 8.57
N ARG A 33 4.59 1.85 8.91
CA ARG A 33 5.11 2.76 9.93
C ARG A 33 5.20 2.10 11.31
N GLU A 34 4.18 1.35 11.70
CA GLU A 34 4.17 0.60 12.97
C GLU A 34 5.28 -0.46 13.00
N LEU A 35 5.48 -1.20 11.89
CA LEU A 35 6.56 -2.17 11.74
C LEU A 35 7.95 -1.52 11.76
N HIS A 36 8.14 -0.37 11.12
CA HIS A 36 9.39 0.37 11.17
C HIS A 36 9.72 0.85 12.59
N ALA A 37 8.73 1.34 13.32
CA ALA A 37 8.90 1.73 14.73
C ALA A 37 9.30 0.51 15.58
N ARG A 38 8.63 -0.63 15.39
CA ARG A 38 8.97 -1.87 16.10
C ARG A 38 10.37 -2.36 15.76
N HIS A 39 10.75 -2.33 14.48
CA HIS A 39 12.09 -2.68 14.03
C HIS A 39 13.17 -1.79 14.69
N ALA A 40 12.94 -0.48 14.72
CA ALA A 40 13.86 0.46 15.36
C ALA A 40 14.01 0.18 16.87
N GLN A 41 12.90 -0.15 17.55
CA GLN A 41 12.93 -0.56 18.96
C GLN A 41 13.76 -1.83 19.17
N LEU A 42 13.55 -2.86 18.34
CA LEU A 42 14.30 -4.12 18.44
C LEU A 42 15.81 -3.93 18.15
N ALA A 43 16.14 -3.11 17.16
CA ALA A 43 17.52 -2.74 16.86
C ALA A 43 18.17 -2.00 18.03
N SER A 44 17.46 -1.04 18.64
CA SER A 44 17.93 -0.32 19.83
C SER A 44 18.12 -1.25 21.03
N GLU A 45 17.23 -2.22 21.25
CA GLU A 45 17.36 -3.20 22.34
C GLU A 45 18.60 -4.09 22.13
N ARG A 46 18.83 -4.54 20.89
CA ARG A 46 20.02 -5.32 20.55
C ARG A 46 21.31 -4.52 20.77
N ASP A 47 21.32 -3.26 20.38
CA ASP A 47 22.50 -2.39 20.54
C ASP A 47 22.76 -2.09 22.02
N LEU A 48 21.71 -1.92 22.84
CA LEU A 48 21.83 -1.79 24.30
C LEU A 48 22.43 -3.05 24.93
N LEU A 49 21.97 -4.25 24.53
CA LEU A 49 22.55 -5.51 25.02
C LEU A 49 24.03 -5.64 24.65
N ALA A 50 24.40 -5.25 23.43
CA ALA A 50 25.80 -5.23 22.99
C ALA A 50 26.66 -4.25 23.80
N GLN A 51 26.11 -3.10 24.21
CA GLN A 51 26.78 -2.16 25.11
C GLN A 51 26.94 -2.73 26.53
N MET A 52 25.90 -3.36 27.08
CA MET A 52 25.94 -3.99 28.41
C MET A 52 26.96 -5.15 28.47
N GLU A 53 27.11 -5.92 27.40
CA GLU A 53 28.15 -6.96 27.30
C GLU A 53 29.56 -6.37 27.35
N ARG A 54 29.79 -5.18 26.77
CA ARG A 54 31.11 -4.51 26.83
C ARG A 54 31.44 -3.97 28.21
N VAL A 55 30.43 -3.61 29.01
CA VAL A 55 30.62 -3.09 30.38
C VAL A 55 30.79 -4.24 31.39
N THR A 56 30.21 -5.42 31.12
CA THR A 56 30.27 -6.59 32.00
C THR A 56 31.47 -7.51 31.71
N VAL A 57 32.67 -6.92 31.69
CA VAL A 57 33.92 -7.68 31.61
C VAL A 57 34.18 -8.34 32.97
N LEU A 58 34.39 -9.65 32.97
CA LEU A 58 34.82 -10.38 34.16
C LEU A 58 36.24 -9.91 34.51
N ASP A 59 36.45 -9.46 35.75
CA ASP A 59 37.78 -9.05 36.20
C ASP A 59 38.74 -10.25 36.13
N GLY A 60 39.90 -10.10 35.48
CA GLY A 60 40.87 -11.17 35.29
C GLY A 60 41.40 -11.77 36.60
N ASN A 61 41.19 -11.07 37.72
CA ASN A 61 41.55 -11.50 39.07
C ASN A 61 40.42 -12.18 39.86
N THR A 62 39.26 -12.48 39.24
CA THR A 62 38.18 -13.16 39.98
C THR A 62 38.53 -14.62 40.31
N VAL A 63 38.89 -14.88 41.57
CA VAL A 63 39.17 -16.24 42.10
C VAL A 63 37.89 -16.94 42.56
N ASP A 64 36.79 -16.20 42.76
CA ASP A 64 35.52 -16.75 43.21
C ASP A 64 34.77 -17.49 42.09
N ARG A 65 34.62 -18.80 42.29
CA ARG A 65 33.87 -19.71 41.41
C ARG A 65 32.40 -19.29 41.26
N SER A 66 31.79 -18.70 42.29
CA SER A 66 30.40 -18.24 42.25
C SER A 66 30.23 -17.05 41.29
N ALA A 67 31.16 -16.09 41.33
CA ALA A 67 31.21 -14.94 40.44
C ALA A 67 31.41 -15.36 38.97
N LEU A 68 32.30 -16.33 38.72
CA LEU A 68 32.52 -16.90 37.38
C LEU A 68 31.25 -17.53 36.79
N PHE A 69 30.56 -18.39 37.55
CA PHE A 69 29.32 -19.01 37.08
C PHE A 69 28.18 -18.00 36.90
N GLY A 70 28.09 -17.00 37.80
CA GLY A 70 27.14 -15.91 37.65
C GLY A 70 27.37 -15.12 36.36
N TRP A 71 28.63 -14.85 36.03
CA TRP A 71 29.01 -14.20 34.77
C TRP A 71 28.70 -15.07 33.54
N LEU A 72 29.06 -16.35 33.55
CA LEU A 72 28.76 -17.28 32.46
C LEU A 72 27.25 -17.37 32.18
N ARG A 73 26.42 -17.43 33.24
CA ARG A 73 24.96 -17.47 33.11
C ARG A 73 24.41 -16.18 32.51
N ARG A 74 24.87 -15.00 32.96
CA ARG A 74 24.47 -13.71 32.38
C ARG A 74 24.87 -13.61 30.90
N ARG A 75 26.09 -14.04 30.56
CA ARG A 75 26.58 -14.05 29.18
C ARG A 75 25.76 -15.00 28.30
N ALA A 76 25.45 -16.20 28.77
CA ALA A 76 24.61 -17.14 28.02
C ALA A 76 23.21 -16.57 27.74
N MET A 77 22.61 -15.91 28.74
CA MET A 77 21.31 -15.23 28.58
C MET A 77 21.38 -14.07 27.59
N ALA A 78 22.43 -13.26 27.63
CA ALA A 78 22.65 -12.15 26.70
C ALA A 78 22.83 -12.63 25.25
N VAL A 79 23.62 -13.69 25.03
CA VAL A 79 23.79 -14.33 23.72
C VAL A 79 22.46 -14.87 23.21
N HIS A 80 21.71 -15.58 24.07
CA HIS A 80 20.39 -16.12 23.70
C HIS A 80 19.41 -15.00 23.31
N ARG A 81 19.32 -13.93 24.12
CA ARG A 81 18.44 -12.79 23.81
C ARG A 81 18.87 -12.07 22.54
N THR A 82 20.17 -11.90 22.30
CA THR A 82 20.69 -11.31 21.06
C THR A 82 20.32 -12.14 19.84
N GLN A 83 20.40 -13.48 19.94
CA GLN A 83 19.98 -14.36 18.86
C GLN A 83 18.47 -14.29 18.61
N ALA A 84 17.66 -14.26 19.67
CA ALA A 84 16.21 -14.05 19.55
C ALA A 84 15.88 -12.72 18.86
N LEU A 85 16.55 -11.63 19.25
CA LEU A 85 16.37 -10.31 18.62
C LEU A 85 16.76 -10.30 17.14
N ARG A 86 17.81 -11.03 16.74
CA ARG A 86 18.16 -11.16 15.32
C ARG A 86 17.06 -11.83 14.51
N VAL A 87 16.43 -12.86 15.07
CA VAL A 87 15.29 -13.54 14.43
C VAL A 87 14.09 -12.58 14.34
N GLU A 88 13.73 -11.91 15.44
CA GLU A 88 12.62 -10.94 15.47
C GLU A 88 12.84 -9.79 14.46
N ILE A 89 14.07 -9.28 14.34
CA ILE A 89 14.44 -8.26 13.36
C ILE A 89 14.26 -8.80 11.93
N GLY A 90 14.78 -10.00 11.64
CA GLY A 90 14.65 -10.63 10.33
C GLY A 90 13.19 -10.83 9.92
N GLU A 91 12.34 -11.30 10.83
CA GLU A 91 10.89 -11.41 10.60
C GLU A 91 10.24 -10.04 10.33
N SER A 92 10.66 -9.00 11.05
CA SER A 92 10.16 -7.64 10.84
C SER A 92 10.57 -7.10 9.46
N GLU A 93 11.81 -7.36 9.01
CA GLU A 93 12.28 -6.97 7.68
C GLU A 93 11.52 -7.69 6.56
N GLU A 94 11.19 -8.97 6.75
CA GLU A 94 10.36 -9.72 5.81
C GLU A 94 8.95 -9.13 5.72
N LYS A 95 8.32 -8.84 6.87
CA LYS A 95 7.00 -8.18 6.94
C LYS A 95 7.02 -6.80 6.26
N LEU A 96 8.08 -6.01 6.47
CA LEU A 96 8.28 -4.72 5.80
C LEU A 96 8.39 -4.87 4.28
N ARG A 97 9.18 -5.84 3.80
CA ARG A 97 9.32 -6.14 2.37
C ARG A 97 7.99 -6.57 1.75
N ALA A 98 7.24 -7.43 2.42
CA ALA A 98 5.90 -7.85 1.98
C ALA A 98 4.93 -6.66 1.91
N CYS A 99 4.92 -5.81 2.95
CA CYS A 99 4.08 -4.62 2.99
C CYS A 99 4.42 -3.61 1.87
N ALA A 100 5.71 -3.43 1.58
CA ALA A 100 6.17 -2.60 0.46
C ALA A 100 5.74 -3.17 -0.90
N ALA A 101 5.85 -4.49 -1.09
CA ALA A 101 5.39 -5.16 -2.30
C ALA A 101 3.86 -5.01 -2.49
N GLU A 102 3.08 -5.23 -1.43
CA GLU A 102 1.62 -5.04 -1.48
C GLU A 102 1.25 -3.58 -1.78
N THR A 103 1.94 -2.61 -1.18
CA THR A 103 1.70 -1.17 -1.41
C THR A 103 1.93 -0.81 -2.88
N ARG A 104 3.04 -1.28 -3.48
CA ARG A 104 3.31 -1.09 -4.91
C ARG A 104 2.26 -1.76 -5.79
N ALA A 105 1.81 -2.97 -5.43
CA ALA A 105 0.76 -3.66 -6.16
C ALA A 105 -0.57 -2.90 -6.11
N MET A 106 -0.93 -2.32 -4.97
CA MET A 106 -2.13 -1.47 -4.84
C MET A 106 -2.00 -0.21 -5.68
N GLN A 107 -0.83 0.44 -5.69
CA GLN A 107 -0.60 1.60 -6.55
C GLN A 107 -0.78 1.25 -8.04
N ALA A 108 -0.16 0.17 -8.51
CA ALA A 108 -0.30 -0.27 -9.89
C ALA A 108 -1.76 -0.58 -10.27
N ARG A 109 -2.56 -1.12 -9.35
CA ARG A 109 -4.00 -1.33 -9.54
C ARG A 109 -4.77 -0.02 -9.65
N ILE A 110 -4.46 0.97 -8.81
CA ILE A 110 -5.05 2.31 -8.87
C ILE A 110 -4.75 2.94 -10.23
N ASP A 111 -3.49 2.93 -10.67
CA ASP A 111 -3.08 3.51 -11.96
C ASP A 111 -3.74 2.82 -13.16
N MET A 112 -3.91 1.49 -13.07
CA MET A 112 -4.63 0.72 -14.09
C MET A 112 -6.11 1.10 -14.14
N LEU A 113 -6.76 1.24 -12.97
CA LEU A 113 -8.16 1.62 -12.87
C LEU A 113 -8.38 3.07 -13.30
N GLY A 114 -7.45 3.99 -13.00
CA GLY A 114 -7.46 5.37 -13.47
C GLY A 114 -7.45 5.43 -15.00
N ARG A 115 -6.50 4.76 -15.64
CA ARG A 115 -6.48 4.65 -17.12
C ARG A 115 -7.75 4.02 -17.70
N LYS A 116 -8.39 3.10 -16.97
CA LYS A 116 -9.67 2.51 -17.40
C LYS A 116 -10.83 3.50 -17.25
N HIS A 117 -10.84 4.27 -16.16
CA HIS A 117 -11.78 5.35 -15.91
C HIS A 117 -11.70 6.40 -17.02
N ASP A 118 -10.48 6.87 -17.35
CA ASP A 118 -10.25 7.84 -18.43
C ASP A 118 -10.85 7.37 -19.76
N ARG A 119 -10.60 6.12 -20.14
CA ARG A 119 -11.18 5.52 -21.36
C ARG A 119 -12.72 5.50 -21.35
N TYR A 120 -13.34 5.23 -20.19
CA TYR A 120 -14.80 5.31 -20.10
C TYR A 120 -15.29 6.75 -20.15
N SER A 121 -14.55 7.69 -19.57
CA SER A 121 -14.86 9.12 -19.59
C SER A 121 -14.83 9.66 -21.03
N ASP A 122 -13.76 9.38 -21.77
CA ASP A 122 -13.63 9.73 -23.19
C ASP A 122 -14.76 9.12 -24.01
N ARG A 123 -15.10 7.86 -23.74
CA ARG A 123 -16.19 7.19 -24.42
C ARG A 123 -17.54 7.84 -24.13
N LYS A 124 -17.78 8.25 -22.88
CA LYS A 124 -19.00 8.97 -22.47
C LYS A 124 -19.10 10.30 -23.22
N LEU A 125 -18.01 11.08 -23.26
CA LEU A 125 -17.96 12.33 -24.01
C LEU A 125 -18.24 12.14 -25.49
N SER A 126 -17.70 11.08 -26.10
CA SER A 126 -17.98 10.75 -27.50
C SER A 126 -19.46 10.42 -27.72
N ILE A 127 -20.07 9.61 -26.84
CA ILE A 127 -21.50 9.27 -26.92
C ILE A 127 -22.38 10.53 -26.81
N LEU A 128 -22.08 11.41 -25.86
CA LEU A 128 -22.83 12.66 -25.67
C LEU A 128 -22.76 13.56 -26.90
N ARG A 129 -21.57 13.69 -27.51
CA ARG A 129 -21.41 14.45 -28.78
C ARG A 129 -22.23 13.85 -29.91
N TRP A 130 -22.20 12.53 -30.08
CA TRP A 130 -23.00 11.84 -31.09
C TRP A 130 -24.50 12.01 -30.86
N GLN A 131 -24.97 11.90 -29.62
CA GLN A 131 -26.37 12.13 -29.27
C GLN A 131 -26.81 13.58 -29.54
N HIS A 132 -25.94 14.55 -29.29
CA HIS A 132 -26.21 15.95 -29.58
C HIS A 132 -26.36 16.21 -31.09
N ILE A 133 -25.42 15.72 -31.90
CA ILE A 133 -25.49 15.82 -33.37
C ILE A 133 -26.75 15.12 -33.90
N ALA A 134 -27.03 13.91 -33.43
CA ALA A 134 -28.22 13.16 -33.86
C ALA A 134 -29.55 13.82 -33.45
N ARG A 135 -29.54 14.69 -32.43
CA ARG A 135 -30.68 15.53 -32.07
C ARG A 135 -30.79 16.72 -33.01
N MET A 136 -29.69 17.45 -33.24
CA MET A 136 -29.68 18.59 -34.17
C MET A 136 -30.13 18.19 -35.57
N ASN A 137 -29.64 17.07 -36.10
CA ASN A 137 -30.04 16.59 -37.43
C ASN A 137 -31.53 16.22 -37.50
N ARG A 138 -32.12 15.75 -36.39
CA ARG A 138 -33.56 15.49 -36.31
C ARG A 138 -34.34 16.80 -36.30
N ASP A 139 -33.92 17.74 -35.46
CA ASP A 139 -34.53 19.07 -35.38
C ASP A 139 -34.47 19.78 -36.75
N GLU A 140 -33.36 19.65 -37.48
CA GLU A 140 -33.17 20.19 -38.84
C GLU A 140 -34.10 19.53 -39.85
N ALA A 141 -34.19 18.19 -39.85
CA ALA A 141 -35.12 17.47 -40.72
C ALA A 141 -36.59 17.84 -40.47
N ASP A 142 -36.98 18.00 -39.20
CA ASP A 142 -38.33 18.44 -38.82
C ASP A 142 -38.64 19.86 -39.33
N ILE A 143 -37.63 20.75 -39.35
CA ILE A 143 -37.75 22.11 -39.90
C ILE A 143 -37.89 22.06 -41.43
N GLU A 144 -37.03 21.30 -42.10
CA GLU A 144 -37.06 21.13 -43.56
C GLU A 144 -38.40 20.57 -44.04
N GLU A 145 -38.92 19.56 -43.34
CA GLU A 145 -40.23 18.99 -43.61
C GLU A 145 -41.31 20.08 -43.51
N ARG A 146 -41.38 20.81 -42.39
CA ARG A 146 -42.36 21.92 -42.23
C ARG A 146 -42.24 22.99 -43.31
N VAL A 147 -41.03 23.31 -43.77
CA VAL A 147 -40.84 24.27 -44.87
C VAL A 147 -41.35 23.69 -46.18
N ALA A 148 -41.13 22.40 -46.45
CA ALA A 148 -41.61 21.74 -47.66
C ALA A 148 -43.15 21.67 -47.74
N TRP A 149 -43.85 21.44 -46.63
CA TRP A 149 -45.32 21.44 -46.58
C TRP A 149 -45.97 22.83 -46.69
N ASN A 150 -45.21 23.90 -46.47
CA ASN A 150 -45.67 25.29 -46.57
C ASN A 150 -45.31 25.96 -47.91
N ARG A 151 -44.75 25.21 -48.86
CA ARG A 151 -44.50 25.63 -50.25
C ARG A 151 -45.50 24.97 -51.18
#